data_AF-A0A3A4S8Q3-F1
#
_entry.id   AF-A0A3A4S8Q3-F1
#
_cell.length_a   1.000
_cell.length_b   1.000
_cell.length_c   1.000
_cell.angle_alpha   90.00
_cell.angle_beta   90.00
_cell.angle_gamma   90.00
#
_symmetry.space_group_name_H-M   'P 1'
#
loop_
_entity.id
_entity.type
_entity.pdbx_description
1 polymer ?
#
loop_
_entity_poly.entity_id
_entity_poly.type
_entity_poly.pdbx_seq_one_letter_code
_entity_poly.pdbx_strand_id
1 'polypeptide(L)' 'MVSPRTNQLMFIGLTGFMYIICLYRGITAGESYQQLIAYIGAVLCLIVMFLLIWGLKYYKK' A
#
# COMPACT_ATOMS: atom_id res chain seq x y z
N MET A 1 -11.91 -6.39 -21.03
CA MET A 1 -11.26 -5.19 -20.46
C MET A 1 -11.79 -5.02 -19.05
N VAL A 2 -10.92 -5.08 -18.05
CA VAL A 2 -11.32 -4.97 -16.63
C VAL A 2 -11.76 -3.52 -16.36
N SER A 3 -12.83 -3.33 -15.59
CA SER A 3 -13.33 -1.98 -15.31
C SER A 3 -12.29 -1.16 -14.54
N PRO A 4 -12.18 0.15 -14.77
CA PRO A 4 -11.26 1.01 -14.01
C PRO A 4 -11.41 0.85 -12.49
N ARG A 5 -12.65 0.71 -12.01
CA ARG A 5 -12.97 0.48 -10.59
C ARG A 5 -12.41 -0.85 -10.07
N THR A 6 -12.52 -1.93 -10.84
CA THR A 6 -11.98 -3.23 -10.46
C THR A 6 -10.45 -3.19 -10.39
N ASN A 7 -9.78 -2.53 -11.34
CA ASN A 7 -8.33 -2.33 -11.28
C ASN A 7 -7.91 -1.56 -10.03
N GLN A 8 -8.65 -0.49 -9.69
CA GLN A 8 -8.34 0.30 -8.50
C GLN A 8 -8.52 -0.50 -7.20
N LEU A 9 -9.55 -1.33 -7.10
CA LEU A 9 -9.72 -2.26 -5.99
C LEU A 9 -8.58 -3.28 -5.90
N MET A 10 -8.12 -3.79 -7.05
CA MET A 10 -6.94 -4.69 -7.09
C MET A 10 -5.68 -3.96 -6.59
N PHE A 11 -5.45 -2.71 -7.01
CA PHE A 11 -4.32 -1.93 -6.52
C PHE A 11 -4.39 -1.64 -5.03
N ILE A 12 -5.58 -1.33 -4.48
CA ILE A 12 -5.76 -1.17 -3.02
C ILE A 12 -5.36 -2.46 -2.29
N GLY A 13 -5.81 -3.61 -2.77
CA GLY A 13 -5.44 -4.92 -2.21
C GLY A 13 -3.93 -5.18 -2.28
N LEU A 14 -3.30 -4.91 -3.41
CA LEU A 14 -1.85 -5.08 -3.61
C LEU A 14 -1.03 -4.14 -2.71
N THR A 15 -1.41 -2.86 -2.62
CA THR A 15 -0.74 -1.89 -1.75
C THR A 15 -0.90 -2.28 -0.27
N GLY A 16 -2.08 -2.78 0.13
CA GLY A 16 -2.29 -3.32 1.48
C GLY A 16 -1.42 -4.54 1.77
N PHE A 17 -1.26 -5.45 0.81
CA PHE A 17 -0.35 -6.60 0.96
C PHE A 17 1.12 -6.16 1.08
N MET A 18 1.56 -5.22 0.24
CA MET A 18 2.91 -4.63 0.33
C MET A 18 3.15 -3.95 1.68
N TYR A 19 2.16 -3.22 2.20
CA TYR A 19 2.23 -2.60 3.53
C TYR A 19 2.54 -3.62 4.63
N ILE A 20 1.85 -4.77 4.62
CA ILE A 20 2.07 -5.84 5.59
C ILE A 20 3.49 -6.41 5.47
N ILE A 21 4.00 -6.59 4.25
CA ILE A 21 5.39 -7.05 4.02
C ILE A 21 6.40 -6.02 4.55
N CYS A 22 6.17 -4.73 4.30
CA CYS A 22 7.02 -3.66 4.82
C CYS A 22 7.05 -3.65 6.35
N LEU A 23 5.90 -3.81 7.01
CA LEU A 23 5.85 -3.92 8.47
C LEU A 23 6.58 -5.17 8.99
N TYR A 24 6.36 -6.32 8.36
CA TYR A 24 7.05 -7.55 8.72
C TYR A 24 8.58 -7.38 8.62
N ARG A 25 9.07 -6.77 7.54
CA ARG A 25 10.50 -6.45 7.37
C ARG A 25 10.99 -5.43 8.40
N GLY A 26 10.19 -4.42 8.73
CA GLY A 26 10.51 -3.42 9.76
C GLY A 26 10.70 -4.02 11.16
N ILE A 27 9.99 -5.11 11.46
CA ILE A 27 10.08 -5.82 12.75
C ILE A 27 11.21 -6.87 12.73
N THR A 28 11.41 -7.55 11.60
CA THR A 28 12.32 -8.71 11.51
C THR A 28 13.74 -8.39 11.05
N ALA A 29 13.99 -7.24 10.43
CA ALA A 29 15.34 -6.87 10.03
C ALA A 29 16.22 -6.65 11.27
N GLY A 30 17.40 -7.27 11.31
CA GLY A 30 18.35 -7.11 12.44
C GLY A 30 19.08 -5.78 12.44
N GLU A 31 19.19 -5.14 11.28
CA GLU A 31 19.91 -3.88 11.10
C GLU A 31 18.97 -2.68 11.13
N SER A 32 19.31 -1.67 11.93
CA SER A 32 18.46 -0.49 12.14
C SER A 32 18.19 0.32 10.86
N TYR A 33 19.15 0.37 9.93
CA TYR A 33 18.96 1.07 8.65
C TYR A 33 17.92 0.36 7.76
N GLN A 34 17.89 -0.97 7.76
CA GLN A 34 16.92 -1.74 7.00
C GLN A 34 15.52 -1.60 7.58
N GLN A 35 15.41 -1.58 8.92
CA GLN A 35 14.15 -1.31 9.61
C GLN A 35 13.62 0.08 9.23
N LEU A 36 14.47 1.12 9.26
CA LEU A 36 14.07 2.48 8.89
C LEU A 36 13.53 2.54 7.45
N ILE A 37 14.23 1.94 6.49
CA ILE A 37 13.78 1.86 5.09
C ILE A 37 12.43 1.13 4.99
N ALA A 38 12.26 0.02 5.71
CA ALA A 38 11.02 -0.74 5.70
C ALA A 38 9.84 0.07 6.27
N TYR A 39 10.04 0.82 7.35
CA TYR A 39 9.03 1.71 7.92
C TYR A 39 8.68 2.89 6.99
N ILE A 40 9.67 3.49 6.31
CA ILE A 40 9.41 4.49 5.26
C ILE A 40 8.53 3.89 4.16
N GLY A 41 8.85 2.68 3.70
CA GLY A 41 8.03 1.94 2.73
C GLY A 41 6.60 1.70 3.22
N ALA A 42 6.43 1.34 4.50
CA ALA A 42 5.11 1.16 5.11
C ALA A 42 4.30 2.47 5.12
N VAL A 43 4.91 3.59 5.50
CA VAL A 43 4.24 4.91 5.48
C VAL A 43 3.83 5.31 4.06
N LEU A 44 4.70 5.10 3.07
CA LEU A 44 4.37 5.37 1.68
C LEU A 44 3.22 4.51 1.18
N CYS A 45 3.19 3.22 1.52
CA CYS A 45 2.07 2.34 1.17
C CYS A 45 0.75 2.81 1.80
N LEU A 46 0.78 3.30 3.04
CA LEU A 46 -0.38 3.90 3.71
C LEU A 46 -0.92 5.12 2.95
N ILE A 47 -0.03 6.04 2.56
CA ILE A 47 -0.41 7.25 1.81
C ILE A 47 -1.05 6.87 0.48
N VAL A 48 -0.42 5.98 -0.29
CA VAL A 48 -0.93 5.52 -1.58
C VAL A 48 -2.27 4.82 -1.42
N MET A 49 -2.43 3.97 -0.40
CA MET A 49 -3.69 3.27 -0.13
C MET A 49 -4.82 4.26 0.17
N PHE A 50 -4.58 5.31 0.96
CA PHE A 50 -5.59 6.35 1.21
C PHE A 50 -5.96 7.12 -0.07
N LEU A 51 -4.98 7.46 -0.91
CA LEU A 51 -5.22 8.11 -2.19
C LEU A 51 -6.06 7.22 -3.13
N LEU A 52 -5.77 5.92 -3.17
CA LEU A 52 -6.53 4.95 -3.96
C LEU A 52 -7.96 4.78 -3.43
N ILE A 53 -8.17 4.73 -2.10
CA ILE A 53 -9.52 4.66 -1.53
C ILE A 53 -10.31 5.94 -1.84
N TRP A 54 -9.67 7.11 -1.71
CA TRP A 54 -10.29 8.39 -2.07
C TRP A 54 -10.65 8.42 -3.56
N GLY A 55 -9.76 7.97 -4.44
CA GLY A 55 -10.00 7.89 -5.88
C GLY A 55 -11.29 7.14 -6.25
N LEU A 56 -11.71 6.15 -5.44
CA LEU A 56 -12.92 5.37 -5.73
C LEU A 56 -14.19 6.22 -5.71
N LYS A 57 -14.19 7.34 -4.98
CA LYS A 57 -15.31 8.28 -4.91
C LYS A 57 -15.62 8.94 -6.25
N TYR A 58 -14.63 9.01 -7.14
CA TYR A 58 -14.76 9.66 -8.46
C TYR A 58 -15.21 8.72 -9.56
N TYR A 59 -15.29 7.41 -9.30
CA TYR A 59 -15.97 6.51 -10.22
C TYR A 59 -17.47 6.79 -10.16
N LYS A 60 -18.01 7.34 -11.25
CA LYS A 60 -19.46 7.44 -11.47
C LYS A 60 -20.05 6.03 -11.37
N LYS A 61 -21.20 5.94 -10.69
CA LYS A 61 -21.94 4.69 -10.48
C LYS A 61 -22.33 4.05 -11.81
#